data_AF-A0A4S1GRV1-F1
#
_entry.id   AF-A0A4S1GRV1-F1
#
_cell.length_a   1.000
_cell.length_b   1.000
_cell.length_c   1.000
_cell.angle_alpha   90.00
_cell.angle_beta   90.00
_cell.angle_gamma   90.00
#
_symmetry.space_group_name_H-M   'P 1'
#
loop_
_entity.id
_entity.type
_entity.pdbx_description
1 polymer ?
#
loop_
_entity_poly.entity_id
_entity_poly.type
_entity_poly.pdbx_seq_one_letter_code
_entity_poly.pdbx_strand_id
1 'polypeptide(L)'
;MSVSPELDAYDRAILAILQQDNATPQRVIGERVNLSAPAVQRRIKRMEEQGVIRANVALVDPAKVGQAITIFVEVEVESERAELIDAAKRGFAEVPQVQQ
;
A
#
# COMPACT_ATOMS: atom_id res chain seq x y z
N MET A 1 16.56 5.52 -12.81
CA MET A 1 16.03 6.64 -12.00
C MET A 1 14.52 6.62 -12.07
N SER A 2 13.83 6.23 -11.00
CA SER A 2 12.38 6.38 -10.93
C SER A 2 12.07 7.87 -10.73
N VAL A 3 11.55 8.51 -11.77
CA VAL A 3 11.00 9.86 -11.67
C VAL A 3 9.85 9.78 -10.68
N SER A 4 10.01 10.37 -9.49
CA SER A 4 8.92 10.46 -8.53
C SER A 4 7.86 11.38 -9.12
N PRO A 5 6.60 10.94 -9.29
CA PRO A 5 5.55 11.82 -9.78
C PRO A 5 5.45 13.04 -8.87
N GLU A 6 5.49 14.25 -9.44
CA GLU A 6 5.35 15.46 -8.65
C GLU A 6 3.90 15.58 -8.18
N LEU A 7 3.65 15.16 -6.94
CA LEU A 7 2.36 15.28 -6.29
C LEU A 7 2.18 16.72 -5.81
N ASP A 8 1.04 17.32 -6.11
CA ASP A 8 0.69 18.63 -5.56
C ASP A 8 0.00 18.51 -4.19
N ALA A 9 -0.39 19.65 -3.61
CA ALA A 9 -1.04 19.68 -2.30
C ALA A 9 -2.41 18.97 -2.29
N TYR A 10 -3.15 19.03 -3.39
CA TYR A 10 -4.45 18.36 -3.51
C TYR A 10 -4.27 16.85 -3.62
N ASP A 11 -3.28 16.38 -4.37
CA ASP A 11 -2.97 14.96 -4.48
C ASP A 11 -2.64 14.36 -3.12
N ARG A 12 -1.80 15.03 -2.33
CA ARG A 12 -1.49 14.63 -0.95
C ARG A 12 -2.73 14.60 -0.05
N ALA A 13 -3.60 15.61 -0.15
CA ALA A 13 -4.83 15.66 0.63
C ALA A 13 -5.82 14.54 0.25
N ILE A 14 -5.94 14.22 -1.05
CA ILE A 14 -6.74 13.10 -1.54
C ILE A 14 -6.18 11.78 -1.00
N LEU A 15 -4.86 11.57 -1.10
CA LEU A 15 -4.21 10.36 -0.60
C LEU A 15 -4.41 10.17 0.90
N ALA A 16 -4.33 11.24 1.70
CA ALA A 16 -4.58 11.17 3.14
C ALA A 16 -6.00 10.66 3.45
N ILE A 17 -7.00 11.07 2.67
CA ILE A 17 -8.37 10.58 2.82
C ILE A 17 -8.49 9.12 2.39
N LEU A 18 -7.93 8.76 1.22
CA LEU A 18 -8.02 7.39 0.69
C LEU A 18 -7.26 6.35 1.52
N GLN A 19 -6.13 6.73 2.13
CA GLN A 19 -5.38 5.86 3.04
C GLN A 19 -6.16 5.53 4.31
N GLN A 20 -7.10 6.39 4.70
CA GLN A 20 -7.98 6.15 5.83
C GLN A 20 -9.21 5.33 5.43
N ASP A 21 -9.83 5.67 4.30
CA ASP A 21 -10.95 4.92 3.71
C ASP A 21 -11.04 5.18 2.19
N ASN A 22 -10.65 4.19 1.40
CA ASN A 22 -10.68 4.28 -0.05
C ASN A 22 -12.10 4.12 -0.65
N ALA A 23 -13.10 3.77 0.16
CA ALA A 23 -14.51 3.76 -0.24
C ALA A 23 -15.16 5.15 -0.12
N THR A 24 -14.44 6.15 0.42
CA THR A 24 -14.96 7.52 0.56
C THR A 24 -15.45 8.06 -0.79
N PRO A 25 -16.74 8.47 -0.92
CA PRO A 25 -17.27 8.98 -2.18
C PRO A 25 -16.49 10.22 -2.67
N GLN A 26 -16.17 10.25 -3.97
CA GLN A 26 -15.38 11.33 -4.57
C GLN A 26 -15.99 12.73 -4.39
N ARG A 27 -17.32 12.83 -4.32
CA ARG A 27 -18.02 14.08 -3.96
C ARG A 27 -17.62 14.58 -2.57
N VAL A 28 -17.58 13.69 -1.58
CA VAL A 28 -17.20 14.01 -0.20
C VAL A 28 -15.71 14.37 -0.13
N ILE A 29 -14.85 13.68 -0.88
CA ILE A 29 -13.45 14.06 -1.01
C ILE A 29 -13.34 15.48 -1.58
N GLY A 30 -14.06 15.76 -2.67
CA GLY A 30 -14.08 17.07 -3.33
C GLY A 30 -14.50 18.20 -2.40
N GLU A 31 -15.55 18.00 -1.60
CA GLU A 31 -16.00 18.94 -0.57
C GLU A 31 -14.92 19.23 0.47
N ARG A 32 -14.17 18.21 0.91
CA ARG A 32 -13.10 18.36 1.90
C ARG A 32 -11.86 19.07 1.36
N VAL A 33 -11.54 18.88 0.07
CA VAL A 33 -10.32 19.40 -0.56
C VAL A 33 -10.57 20.57 -1.52
N ASN A 34 -11.78 21.14 -1.53
CA ASN A 34 -12.18 22.23 -2.43
C ASN A 34 -12.00 21.93 -3.93
N LEU A 35 -12.40 20.74 -4.36
CA LEU A 35 -12.40 20.32 -5.76
C LEU A 35 -13.77 19.76 -6.18
N SER A 36 -14.06 19.81 -7.47
CA SER A 36 -15.21 19.09 -8.02
C SER A 36 -14.97 17.58 -8.03
N ALA A 37 -16.02 16.77 -7.92
CA ALA A 37 -15.90 15.31 -7.97
C ALA A 37 -15.17 14.80 -9.25
N PRO A 38 -15.43 15.34 -10.46
CA PRO A 38 -14.68 14.94 -11.65
C PRO A 38 -13.18 15.29 -11.58
N ALA A 39 -12.80 16.37 -10.90
CA ALA A 39 -11.39 16.72 -10.70
C ALA A 39 -10.69 15.73 -9.77
N VAL A 40 -11.34 15.32 -8.68
CA VAL A 40 -10.85 14.26 -7.79
C VAL A 40 -10.69 12.95 -8.54
N GLN A 41 -11.69 12.54 -9.32
CA GLN A 41 -11.65 11.30 -10.12
C GLN A 41 -10.42 11.25 -11.04
N ARG A 42 -10.16 12.32 -11.80
CA ARG A 42 -9.01 12.38 -12.71
C ARG A 42 -7.68 12.27 -11.96
N ARG A 43 -7.56 12.90 -10.79
CA ARG A 43 -6.36 12.84 -9.95
C ARG A 43 -6.11 11.44 -9.41
N ILE A 44 -7.14 10.79 -8.88
CA ILE A 44 -7.05 9.39 -8.39
C ILE A 44 -6.60 8.48 -9.53
N LYS A 45 -7.30 8.52 -10.67
CA LYS A 45 -6.97 7.71 -11.85
C LYS A 45 -5.52 7.91 -12.30
N ARG A 46 -5.06 9.17 -12.37
CA ARG A 46 -3.66 9.48 -12.71
C ARG A 46 -2.67 8.89 -11.69
N MET A 47 -2.95 8.99 -10.39
CA MET A 47 -2.09 8.43 -9.34
C MET A 47 -2.07 6.89 -9.37
N GLU A 48 -3.16 6.24 -9.76
CA GLU A 48 -3.21 4.79 -10.02
C GLU A 48 -2.38 4.42 -11.24
N GLU A 49 -2.56 5.11 -12.38
CA GLU A 49 -1.81 4.88 -13.63
C GLU A 49 -0.30 5.09 -13.46
N GLN A 50 0.10 6.02 -12.57
CA GLN A 50 1.50 6.30 -12.25
C GLN A 50 2.07 5.38 -11.15
N GLY A 51 1.29 4.45 -10.60
CA GLY A 51 1.72 3.55 -9.54
C GLY A 51 1.96 4.22 -8.18
N VAL A 52 1.49 5.47 -8.00
CA VAL A 52 1.47 6.16 -6.70
C VAL A 52 0.47 5.46 -5.78
N ILE A 53 -0.73 5.17 -6.29
CA ILE A 53 -1.68 4.26 -5.66
C ILE A 53 -1.41 2.87 -6.22
N ARG A 54 -0.78 2.01 -5.41
CA ARG A 54 -0.38 0.66 -5.84
C ARG A 54 -1.53 -0.35 -5.82
N ALA A 55 -2.42 -0.23 -4.84
CA ALA A 55 -3.53 -1.15 -4.66
C ALA A 55 -4.63 -0.52 -3.79
N ASN A 56 -5.86 -0.98 -3.98
CA ASN A 56 -7.00 -0.75 -3.11
C ASN A 56 -7.35 -2.09 -2.46
N VAL A 57 -7.14 -2.21 -1.15
CA VAL A 57 -7.25 -3.48 -0.42
C VAL A 57 -8.23 -3.38 0.74
N ALA A 58 -8.84 -4.51 1.10
CA ALA A 58 -9.60 -4.63 2.34
C ALA A 58 -8.65 -5.00 3.48
N LEU A 59 -8.74 -4.27 4.60
CA LEU A 59 -8.08 -4.67 5.84
C LEU A 59 -8.97 -5.67 6.58
N VAL A 60 -8.48 -6.90 6.73
CA VAL A 60 -9.23 -7.99 7.34
C VAL A 60 -8.77 -8.19 8.78
N ASP A 61 -9.72 -8.39 9.69
CA ASP A 61 -9.44 -8.75 11.08
C ASP A 61 -8.91 -10.19 11.16
N PRO A 62 -7.62 -10.40 11.51
CA PRO A 62 -7.00 -11.73 11.53
C PRO A 62 -7.69 -12.70 12.49
N ALA A 63 -8.19 -12.21 13.63
CA ALA A 63 -8.86 -13.03 14.64
C ALA A 63 -10.18 -13.63 14.12
N LYS A 64 -10.84 -12.95 13.18
CA LYS A 64 -12.10 -13.42 12.57
C LYS A 64 -11.91 -14.37 11.39
N VAL A 65 -10.69 -14.52 10.88
CA VAL A 65 -10.36 -15.40 9.75
C VAL A 65 -9.42 -16.55 10.14
N GLY A 66 -9.31 -16.87 11.43
CA GLY A 66 -8.51 -17.99 11.91
C GLY A 66 -7.01 -17.73 11.93
N GLN A 67 -6.56 -16.47 11.86
CA GLN A 67 -5.17 -16.04 11.94
C GLN A 67 -4.93 -15.26 13.25
N ALA A 68 -5.28 -15.86 14.38
CA ALA A 68 -5.31 -15.16 15.68
C ALA A 68 -3.93 -14.90 16.30
N ILE A 69 -2.85 -15.42 15.72
CA ILE A 69 -1.50 -15.33 16.28
C ILE A 69 -0.58 -14.70 15.24
N THR A 70 0.11 -13.63 15.66
CA THR A 70 1.24 -13.03 14.93
C THR A 70 2.52 -13.34 15.69
N ILE A 71 3.52 -13.89 14.99
CA ILE A 71 4.82 -14.24 15.57
C ILE A 71 5.89 -13.37 14.91
N PHE A 72 6.73 -12.75 15.73
CA PHE A 72 7.97 -12.12 15.26
C PHE A 72 9.09 -13.14 15.38
N VAL A 73 9.77 -13.42 14.27
CA VAL A 73 10.86 -14.39 14.21
C VAL A 73 12.14 -13.66 13.83
N GLU A 74 13.17 -13.82 14.64
CA GLU A 74 14.53 -13.43 14.29
C GLU A 74 15.18 -14.59 13.52
N VAL A 75 15.76 -14.28 12.37
CA VAL A 75 16.47 -15.26 11.53
C VAL A 75 17.92 -14.84 11.44
N GLU A 76 18.81 -15.69 11.95
CA GLU A 76 20.26 -15.54 11.79
C GLU A 76 20.71 -16.43 10.62
N VAL A 77 21.55 -15.88 9.74
CA VAL A 77 22.11 -16.62 8.60
C VAL A 77 23.57 -16.92 8.90
N GLU A 78 23.97 -18.19 8.76
CA GLU A 78 25.36 -18.62 9.03
C GLU A 78 26.40 -17.98 8.09
N SER A 79 25.96 -17.39 6.97
CA SER A 79 26.82 -16.84 5.93
C SER A 79 26.16 -15.69 5.18
N GLU A 80 26.86 -14.56 5.07
CA GLU A 80 26.39 -13.36 4.37
C GLU A 80 26.59 -13.40 2.85
N ARG A 81 26.89 -14.57 2.29
CA ARG A 81 27.01 -14.71 0.83
C ARG A 81 25.69 -14.34 0.18
N ALA A 82 25.73 -13.40 -0.77
CA ALA A 82 24.55 -12.85 -1.43
C ALA A 82 23.59 -13.93 -1.96
N GLU A 83 24.14 -14.99 -2.56
CA GLU A 83 23.35 -16.12 -3.09
C GLU A 83 22.50 -16.83 -2.02
N LEU A 84 23.05 -17.01 -0.81
CA LEU A 84 22.36 -17.66 0.31
C LEU A 84 21.28 -16.75 0.91
N ILE A 85 21.58 -15.46 1.05
CA ILE A 85 20.60 -14.46 1.48
C ILE A 85 19.44 -14.39 0.50
N ASP A 86 19.72 -14.35 -0.81
CA ASP A 86 18.70 -14.28 -1.85
C ASP A 86 17.85 -15.55 -1.91
N ALA A 87 18.46 -16.72 -1.68
CA ALA A 87 17.74 -17.98 -1.58
C ALA A 87 16.80 -17.99 -0.37
N ALA A 88 17.25 -17.54 0.80
CA ALA A 88 16.41 -17.42 1.99
C ALA A 88 15.23 -16.48 1.77
N LYS A 89 15.47 -15.28 1.22
CA LYS A 89 14.42 -14.30 0.90
C LYS A 89 13.36 -14.85 -0.05
N ARG A 90 13.77 -15.56 -1.11
CA ARG A 90 12.84 -16.23 -2.02
C ARG A 90 11.98 -17.26 -1.29
N GLY A 91 12.60 -18.10 -0.47
CA GLY A 91 11.89 -19.10 0.33
C GLY A 91 10.85 -18.47 1.26
N PHE A 92 11.16 -17.34 1.89
CA PHE A 92 10.21 -16.61 2.74
C PHE A 92 9.04 -16.04 1.95
N ALA A 93 9.29 -15.44 0.78
CA ALA A 93 8.25 -14.85 -0.07
C ALA A 93 7.25 -15.89 -0.61
N GLU A 94 7.63 -17.16 -0.68
CA GLU A 94 6.75 -18.27 -1.11
C GLU A 94 5.81 -18.76 0.01
N VAL A 95 6.04 -18.34 1.25
CA VAL A 95 5.24 -18.75 2.42
C VAL A 95 4.21 -17.65 2.73
N PRO A 96 2.90 -17.88 2.50
CA PRO A 96 1.87 -16.84 2.67
C PRO A 96 1.76 -16.24 4.07
N GLN A 97 2.24 -16.96 5.08
CA GLN A 97 2.23 -16.54 6.48
C GLN A 97 3.36 -15.54 6.80
N VAL A 98 4.39 -15.44 5.95
CA VAL A 98 5.46 -14.44 6.08
C VAL A 98 5.02 -13.18 5.34
N GLN A 99 4.81 -12.09 6.08
CA GLN A 99 4.19 -10.87 5.55
C GLN A 99 5.18 -9.73 5.25
N GLN A 100 6.47 -9.91 5.54
CA GLN A 100 7.53 -8.89 5.34
C GLN A 100 8.69 -9.40 4.49
#